data_AF-A0A939J954-F1
#
_entry.id   AF-A0A939J954-F1
#
_cell.length_a   1.000
_cell.length_b   1.000
_cell.length_c   1.000
_cell.angle_alpha   90.00
_cell.angle_beta   90.00
_cell.angle_gamma   90.00
#
_symmetry.space_group_name_H-M   'P 1'
#
loop_
_entity.id
_entity.type
_entity.pdbx_description
1 polymer ?
#
loop_
_entity_poly.entity_id
_entity_poly.type
_entity_poly.pdbx_seq_one_letter_code
_entity_poly.pdbx_strand_id
1 'polypeptide(L)'
;MSSNLDYLNPSLQPLEDKIASYLAAEKELQRAEVQVSNLPVQEADEKASADSFEQRPPTGSFEQHPDEVHNELLNLRDDLTLLRREIIAMLPVRDEWVKVNLGYGPSRVGAFRTADSSEAEPEYELRIVH
;
A
#
# COMPACT_ATOMS: atom_id res chain seq x y z
N MET A 1 1.89 -11.52 -34.33
CA MET A 1 1.36 -12.43 -33.29
C MET A 1 2.48 -12.67 -32.29
N SER A 2 2.74 -11.72 -31.40
CA SER A 2 3.86 -11.79 -30.45
C SER A 2 3.42 -12.56 -29.22
N SER A 3 4.16 -13.62 -28.93
CA SER A 3 3.84 -14.64 -27.95
C SER A 3 3.83 -14.12 -26.52
N ASN A 4 2.92 -14.67 -25.74
CA ASN A 4 2.60 -14.44 -24.34
C ASN A 4 3.69 -15.01 -23.39
N LEU A 5 4.97 -14.75 -23.71
CA LEU A 5 6.18 -15.42 -23.18
C LEU A 5 7.21 -14.52 -22.50
N ASP A 6 6.88 -13.26 -22.18
CA ASP A 6 7.89 -12.29 -21.73
C ASP A 6 8.09 -12.23 -20.20
N TYR A 7 8.05 -13.38 -19.51
CA TYR A 7 8.45 -13.48 -18.09
C TYR A 7 9.94 -13.14 -17.82
N LEU A 8 10.70 -12.89 -18.89
CA LEU A 8 12.14 -12.66 -18.90
C LEU A 8 12.51 -11.39 -19.67
N ASN A 9 11.54 -10.53 -20.01
CA ASN A 9 11.86 -9.29 -20.69
C ASN A 9 12.48 -8.31 -19.69
N PRO A 10 13.78 -7.97 -19.81
CA PRO A 10 14.44 -7.06 -18.88
C PRO A 10 13.81 -5.66 -18.87
N SER A 11 13.04 -5.33 -19.90
CA SER A 11 12.28 -4.07 -19.97
C SER A 11 11.13 -4.02 -18.95
N LEU A 12 10.69 -5.15 -18.40
CA LEU A 12 9.65 -5.23 -17.37
C LEU A 12 10.22 -5.17 -15.95
N GLN A 13 11.54 -5.26 -15.78
CA GLN A 13 12.18 -5.21 -14.46
C GLN A 13 11.83 -3.93 -13.67
N PRO A 14 11.79 -2.72 -14.27
CA PRO A 14 11.37 -1.52 -13.53
C PRO A 14 9.91 -1.58 -13.04
N LEU A 15 9.03 -2.24 -13.81
CA LEU A 15 7.65 -2.45 -13.44
C LEU A 15 7.54 -3.45 -12.28
N GLU A 16 8.33 -4.53 -12.32
CA GLU A 16 8.41 -5.53 -11.26
C GLU A 16 8.88 -4.91 -9.93
N ASP A 17 9.96 -4.12 -9.96
CA ASP A 17 10.50 -3.42 -8.78
C ASP A 17 9.48 -2.45 -8.17
N LYS A 18 8.71 -1.76 -9.03
CA LYS A 18 7.65 -0.85 -8.61
C LYS A 18 6.44 -1.59 -8.03
N ILE A 19 6.05 -2.72 -8.61
CA ILE A 19 4.99 -3.57 -8.04
C ILE A 19 5.43 -4.14 -6.69
N ALA A 20 6.69 -4.56 -6.55
CA ALA A 20 7.21 -5.03 -5.28
C ALA A 20 7.18 -3.93 -4.21
N SER A 21 7.51 -2.69 -4.59
CA SER A 21 7.42 -1.51 -3.72
C SER A 21 5.96 -1.20 -3.33
N TYR A 22 5.01 -1.31 -4.27
CA TYR A 22 3.58 -1.17 -3.99
C TYR A 22 3.08 -2.22 -2.99
N LEU A 23 3.43 -3.50 -3.19
CA LEU A 23 3.04 -4.57 -2.26
C LEU A 23 3.70 -4.43 -0.88
N ALA A 24 4.91 -3.88 -0.81
CA ALA A 24 5.56 -3.59 0.46
C ALA A 24 4.84 -2.45 1.21
N ALA A 25 4.52 -1.36 0.52
CA ALA A 25 3.77 -0.24 1.07
C ALA A 25 2.34 -0.65 1.50
N GLU A 26 1.69 -1.56 0.78
CA GLU A 26 0.36 -2.08 1.14
C GLU A 26 0.42 -2.88 2.45
N LYS A 27 1.46 -3.70 2.63
CA LYS A 27 1.72 -4.41 3.90
C LYS A 27 2.06 -3.47 5.03
N GLU A 28 2.78 -2.38 4.74
CA GLU A 28 3.12 -1.35 5.73
C GLU A 28 1.87 -0.61 6.20
N LEU A 29 1.01 -0.18 5.28
CA LEU A 29 -0.30 0.39 5.60
C LEU A 29 -1.13 -0.59 6.45
N GLN A 30 -1.21 -1.86 6.06
CA GLN A 30 -1.95 -2.85 6.84
C GLN A 30 -1.40 -3.01 8.26
N ARG A 31 -0.07 -2.97 8.44
CA ARG A 31 0.56 -3.01 9.77
C ARG A 31 0.24 -1.75 10.58
N ALA A 32 0.33 -0.58 9.96
CA ALA A 32 0.00 0.69 10.61
C ALA A 32 -1.46 0.70 11.07
N GLU A 33 -2.41 0.27 10.23
CA GLU A 33 -3.83 0.17 10.60
C GLU A 33 -4.09 -0.78 11.78
N VAL A 34 -3.36 -1.90 11.85
CA VAL A 34 -3.41 -2.82 12.99
C VAL A 34 -2.82 -2.17 14.25
N GLN A 35 -1.74 -1.42 14.14
CA GLN A 35 -1.16 -0.69 15.27
C GLN A 35 -2.13 0.37 15.82
N VAL A 36 -2.78 1.15 14.95
CA VAL A 36 -3.81 2.12 15.36
C VAL A 36 -4.97 1.43 16.09
N SER A 37 -5.37 0.26 15.61
CA SER A 37 -6.44 -0.52 16.24
C SER A 37 -6.04 -1.06 17.63
N ASN A 38 -4.74 -1.31 17.85
CA ASN A 38 -4.19 -1.81 19.12
C ASN A 38 -3.76 -0.71 20.10
N LEU A 39 -3.61 0.54 19.65
CA LEU A 39 -3.27 1.70 20.48
C LEU A 39 -4.10 1.82 21.78
N PRO A 40 -5.45 1.68 21.77
CA PRO A 40 -6.23 1.82 23.00
C PRO A 40 -5.95 0.71 24.03
N VAL A 41 -5.50 -0.47 23.58
CA VAL A 41 -5.10 -1.57 24.47
C VAL A 41 -3.73 -1.29 25.09
N GLN A 42 -2.79 -0.77 24.29
CA GLN A 42 -1.47 -0.35 24.79
C GLN A 42 -1.57 0.82 25.77
N GLU A 43 -2.38 1.84 25.48
CA GLU A 43 -2.61 2.94 26.42
C GLU A 43 -3.23 2.46 27.74
N ALA A 44 -4.12 1.46 27.70
CA ALA A 44 -4.74 0.89 28.89
C ALA A 44 -3.72 0.10 29.73
N ASP A 45 -2.84 -0.68 29.09
CA ASP A 45 -1.75 -1.39 29.76
C ASP A 45 -0.70 -0.42 30.32
N GLU A 46 -0.36 0.65 29.60
CA GLU A 46 0.54 1.71 30.08
C GLU A 46 -0.07 2.48 31.25
N LYS A 47 -1.37 2.82 31.21
CA LYS A 47 -2.08 3.46 32.33
C LYS A 47 -2.11 2.54 33.56
N ALA A 48 -2.39 1.25 33.39
CA ALA A 48 -2.37 0.28 34.48
C ALA A 48 -0.97 0.08 35.09
N SER A 49 0.07 0.15 34.25
CA SER A 49 1.47 0.07 34.68
C SER A 49 1.93 1.36 35.36
N ALA A 50 1.48 2.52 34.88
CA ALA A 50 1.78 3.84 35.44
C ALA A 50 1.08 4.07 36.80
N ASP A 51 -0.14 3.57 36.99
CA ASP A 51 -0.82 3.58 38.30
C ASP A 51 -0.09 2.74 39.37
N SER A 52 0.81 1.84 38.97
CA SER A 52 1.64 1.05 39.88
C SER A 52 2.93 1.77 40.32
N PHE A 53 3.27 2.91 39.70
CA PHE A 53 4.50 3.65 39.97
C PHE A 53 4.16 5.14 40.13
N GLU A 54 4.08 5.62 41.38
CA GLU A 54 3.81 7.04 41.71
C GLU A 54 4.90 7.98 41.12
N GLN A 55 4.80 8.33 39.85
CA GLN A 55 5.62 9.36 39.21
C GLN A 55 4.73 10.38 38.53
N ARG A 56 5.01 11.65 38.82
CA ARG A 56 4.26 12.84 38.42
C ARG A 56 3.93 12.82 36.91
N PRO A 57 2.74 13.27 36.50
CA PRO A 57 2.37 13.29 35.10
C PRO A 57 3.28 14.30 34.35
N PRO A 58 3.91 13.91 33.23
CA PRO A 58 4.48 14.89 32.32
C PRO A 58 3.31 15.64 31.66
N THR A 59 3.11 16.89 32.07
CA THR A 59 2.16 17.81 31.45
C THR A 59 2.64 18.15 30.04
N GLY A 60 2.04 17.56 29.01
CA GLY A 60 2.09 18.15 27.65
C GLY A 60 2.22 17.21 26.44
N SER A 61 2.46 15.89 26.60
CA SER A 61 2.84 15.04 25.45
C SER A 61 1.78 14.02 24.98
N PHE A 62 0.59 14.00 25.57
CA PHE A 62 -0.40 12.93 25.32
C PHE A 62 -1.31 13.14 24.10
N GLU A 63 -1.43 14.36 23.55
CA GLU A 63 -2.32 14.61 22.39
C GLU A 63 -1.60 14.56 21.03
N GLN A 64 -0.27 14.53 20.99
CA GLN A 64 0.50 14.55 19.72
C GLN A 64 0.49 13.20 19.00
N HIS A 65 0.49 12.10 19.76
CA HIS A 65 0.59 10.75 19.24
C HIS A 65 -0.56 10.32 18.31
N PRO A 66 -1.86 10.64 18.57
CA PRO A 66 -2.94 10.25 17.65
C PRO A 66 -2.89 11.03 16.32
N ASP A 67 -2.54 12.32 16.37
CA ASP A 67 -2.46 13.15 15.17
C ASP A 67 -1.28 12.75 14.27
N GLU A 68 -0.13 12.41 14.86
CA GLU A 68 1.04 11.91 14.13
C GLU A 68 0.74 10.59 13.40
N VAL A 69 0.11 9.64 14.10
CA VAL A 69 -0.30 8.35 13.52
C VAL A 69 -1.33 8.54 12.40
N HIS A 70 -2.28 9.47 12.57
CA HIS A 70 -3.25 9.78 11.51
C HIS A 70 -2.58 10.35 10.26
N ASN A 71 -1.65 11.28 10.43
CA ASN A 71 -0.89 11.87 9.32
C ASN A 71 -0.04 10.82 8.60
N GLU A 72 0.58 9.90 9.34
CA GLU A 72 1.35 8.80 8.75
C GLU A 72 0.46 7.89 7.88
N LEU A 73 -0.73 7.53 8.34
CA LEU A 73 -1.69 6.76 7.54
C LEU A 73 -2.13 7.48 6.27
N LEU A 74 -2.35 8.80 6.34
CA LEU A 74 -2.68 9.60 5.16
C LEU A 74 -1.53 9.58 4.14
N ASN A 75 -0.30 9.81 4.60
CA ASN A 75 0.89 9.77 3.74
C ASN A 75 1.04 8.40 3.06
N LEU A 76 0.90 7.29 3.81
CA LEU A 76 0.98 5.94 3.24
C LEU A 76 -0.10 5.68 2.17
N ARG A 77 -1.32 6.21 2.35
CA ARG A 77 -2.40 6.10 1.36
C ARG A 77 -2.13 6.92 0.11
N ASP A 78 -1.58 8.11 0.26
CA ASP A 78 -1.20 8.97 -0.85
C ASP A 78 -0.05 8.35 -1.65
N ASP A 79 0.95 7.81 -0.97
CA ASP A 79 2.08 7.10 -1.59
C ASP A 79 1.61 5.87 -2.38
N LEU A 80 0.69 5.09 -1.83
CA LEU A 80 0.07 3.96 -2.55
C LEU A 80 -0.70 4.42 -3.78
N THR A 81 -1.39 5.55 -3.69
CA THR A 81 -2.15 6.12 -4.81
C THR A 81 -1.20 6.56 -5.93
N LEU A 82 -0.07 7.18 -5.57
CA LEU A 82 0.98 7.57 -6.52
C LEU A 82 1.61 6.33 -7.18
N LEU A 83 2.04 5.34 -6.39
CA LEU A 83 2.60 4.09 -6.90
C LEU A 83 1.63 3.37 -7.84
N ARG A 84 0.33 3.33 -7.50
CA ARG A 84 -0.70 2.75 -8.36
C ARG A 84 -0.75 3.44 -9.72
N ARG A 85 -0.80 4.77 -9.75
CA ARG A 85 -0.84 5.56 -11.00
C ARG A 85 0.41 5.35 -11.84
N GLU A 86 1.58 5.32 -11.19
CA GLU A 86 2.85 5.04 -11.86
C GLU A 86 2.85 3.65 -12.48
N ILE A 87 2.44 2.61 -11.75
CA ILE A 87 2.36 1.23 -12.27
C ILE A 87 1.42 1.18 -13.48
N ILE A 88 0.23 1.79 -13.39
CA ILE A 88 -0.72 1.84 -14.51
C ILE A 88 -0.12 2.56 -15.73
N ALA A 89 0.65 3.64 -15.52
CA ALA A 89 1.31 4.36 -16.60
C ALA A 89 2.46 3.57 -17.23
N MET A 90 3.11 2.69 -16.48
CA MET A 90 4.18 1.81 -16.94
C MET A 90 3.69 0.53 -17.63
N LEU A 91 2.40 0.19 -17.52
CA LEU A 91 1.87 -1.00 -18.17
C LEU A 91 1.88 -0.84 -19.70
N PRO A 92 2.43 -1.83 -20.44
CA PRO A 92 2.51 -1.77 -21.90
C PRO A 92 1.14 -1.89 -22.58
N VAL A 93 0.18 -2.51 -21.91
CA VAL A 93 -1.19 -2.74 -22.38
C VAL A 93 -2.18 -2.46 -21.26
N ARG A 94 -3.37 -1.97 -21.63
CA ARG A 94 -4.51 -1.77 -20.73
C ARG A 94 -5.58 -2.83 -21.04
N ASP A 95 -6.41 -3.13 -20.06
CA ASP A 95 -7.48 -4.13 -20.14
C ASP A 95 -6.98 -5.56 -20.46
N GLU A 96 -5.70 -5.84 -20.20
CA GLU A 96 -5.06 -7.14 -20.41
C GLU A 96 -4.13 -7.49 -19.23
N TRP A 97 -3.96 -8.79 -18.98
CA TRP A 97 -3.02 -9.30 -18.00
C TRP A 97 -1.59 -9.35 -18.54
N VAL A 98 -0.70 -8.59 -17.92
CA VAL A 98 0.75 -8.65 -18.10
C VAL A 98 1.34 -9.61 -17.08
N LYS A 99 2.15 -10.54 -17.56
CA LYS A 99 2.86 -11.49 -16.72
C LYS A 99 4.11 -10.81 -16.16
N VAL A 100 4.30 -10.92 -14.85
CA VAL A 100 5.44 -10.34 -14.12
C VAL A 100 6.02 -11.36 -13.16
N ASN A 101 7.31 -11.26 -12.88
CA ASN A 101 7.98 -12.13 -11.93
C ASN A 101 8.26 -11.38 -10.62
N LEU A 102 7.42 -11.63 -9.61
CA LEU A 102 7.58 -11.03 -8.28
C LEU A 102 8.40 -11.90 -7.31
N GLY A 103 9.04 -12.97 -7.80
CA GLY A 103 9.93 -13.83 -7.01
C GLY A 103 9.24 -14.91 -6.15
N TYR A 104 7.92 -14.88 -6.00
CA TYR A 104 7.15 -15.87 -5.20
C TYR A 104 6.28 -16.81 -6.04
N GLY A 105 6.33 -16.71 -7.37
CA GLY A 105 5.52 -17.52 -8.28
C GLY A 105 5.06 -16.75 -9.52
N PRO A 106 4.29 -17.39 -10.42
CA PRO A 106 3.79 -16.75 -11.63
C PRO A 106 2.76 -15.67 -11.28
N SER A 107 3.20 -14.41 -11.27
CA SER A 107 2.35 -13.26 -10.97
C SER A 107 1.81 -12.61 -12.24
N ARG A 108 0.65 -11.96 -12.12
CA ARG A 108 0.00 -11.20 -13.20
C ARG A 108 -0.45 -9.85 -12.68
N VAL A 109 -0.26 -8.82 -13.50
CA VAL A 109 -0.70 -7.45 -13.22
C VAL A 109 -1.47 -6.94 -14.42
N GLY A 110 -2.54 -6.18 -14.19
CA GLY A 110 -3.32 -5.57 -15.26
C GLY A 110 -4.03 -4.32 -14.76
N ALA A 111 -4.25 -3.37 -15.65
CA ALA A 111 -5.07 -2.19 -15.40
C ALA A 111 -6.37 -2.34 -16.17
N PHE A 112 -7.49 -2.42 -15.45
CA PHE A 112 -8.82 -2.63 -16.03
C PHE A 112 -9.68 -1.40 -15.81
N ARG A 113 -10.49 -1.03 -16.81
CA ARG A 113 -11.45 0.06 -16.65
C ARG A 113 -12.48 -0.25 -15.57
N THR A 114 -12.75 0.72 -14.71
CA THR A 114 -13.88 0.67 -13.78
C THR A 114 -15.18 0.97 -14.54
N ALA A 115 -16.22 0.18 -14.28
CA ALA A 115 -17.53 0.31 -14.93
C ALA A 115 -18.22 1.65 -14.63
N ASP A 116 -17.88 2.29 -13.51
CA ASP A 116 -18.40 3.58 -13.09
C ASP A 116 -17.69 4.78 -13.74
N SER A 117 -16.64 4.54 -14.56
CA SER A 117 -15.93 5.61 -15.24
C SER A 117 -16.69 6.11 -16.48
N SER A 118 -16.82 7.43 -16.60
CA SER A 118 -17.37 8.05 -17.81
C SER A 118 -16.41 7.81 -18.98
N GLU A 119 -16.95 7.63 -20.20
CA GLU A 119 -16.14 7.48 -21.42
C GLU A 119 -15.15 8.64 -21.63
N ALA A 120 -15.40 9.80 -21.02
CA ALA A 120 -14.51 10.97 -21.07
C ALA A 120 -13.28 10.87 -20.16
N GLU A 121 -13.36 10.15 -19.04
CA GLU A 121 -12.28 9.96 -18.07
C GLU A 121 -12.25 8.49 -17.62
N PRO A 122 -11.70 7.59 -18.45
CA PRO A 122 -11.62 6.18 -18.10
C PRO A 122 -10.72 6.00 -16.88
N GLU A 123 -11.33 5.65 -15.75
CA GLU A 123 -10.63 5.31 -14.52
C GLU A 123 -10.17 3.86 -14.61
N TYR A 124 -8.89 3.64 -14.34
CA TYR A 124 -8.29 2.32 -14.39
C TYR A 124 -7.97 1.83 -12.97
N GLU A 125 -8.44 0.63 -12.67
CA GLU A 125 -8.12 -0.09 -11.45
C GLU A 125 -6.93 -1.03 -11.69
N LEU A 126 -5.92 -0.93 -10.83
CA LEU A 126 -4.78 -1.84 -10.82
C LEU A 126 -5.19 -3.15 -10.14
N ARG A 127 -5.04 -4.27 -10.84
CA ARG A 127 -5.26 -5.61 -10.30
C ARG A 127 -3.97 -6.41 -10.36
N ILE A 128 -3.62 -7.03 -9.24
CA ILE A 128 -2.44 -7.88 -9.11
C ILE A 128 -2.90 -9.26 -8.61
N VAL A 129 -2.40 -10.32 -9.23
CA VAL A 129 -2.65 -11.71 -8.86
C VAL A 129 -1.30 -12.39 -8.68
N HIS A 130 -1.01 -12.85 -7.46
CA HIS A 130 0.23 -13.53 -7.09
C HIS A 130 -0.03 -14.77 -6.23
#